data_AF-A0A6V7L6E0-F1
#
_entry.id   AF-A0A6V7L6E0-F1
#
_cell.length_a   1.000
_cell.length_b   1.000
_cell.length_c   1.000
_cell.angle_alpha   90.00
_cell.angle_beta   90.00
_cell.angle_gamma   90.00
#
_symmetry.space_group_name_H-M   'P 1'
#
loop_
_entity.id
_entity.type
_entity.pdbx_description
1 polymer ?
#
loop_
_entity_poly.entity_id
_entity_poly.type
_entity_poly.pdbx_seq_one_letter_code
_entity_poly.pdbx_strand_id
1 'polypeptide(L)' 'DHGDDDSMQVLAELEKIDDDLDKHGISFVKIDDDKAAKDFGIDSVPAIVYFEKQIPNVYD' A
#
# COMPACT_ATOMS: atom_id res chain seq x y z
N ASP A 1 23.66 7.52 -4.90
CA ASP A 1 23.49 6.05 -4.94
C ASP A 1 23.23 5.38 -3.59
N HIS A 2 22.52 6.02 -2.63
CA HIS A 2 22.07 5.31 -1.40
C HIS A 2 20.54 5.32 -1.25
N GLY A 3 19.81 5.79 -2.27
CA GLY A 3 18.34 5.77 -2.26
C GLY A 3 17.73 4.48 -2.84
N ASP A 4 18.53 3.67 -3.54
CA ASP A 4 18.05 2.45 -4.20
C ASP A 4 17.98 1.24 -3.25
N ASP A 5 18.85 1.16 -2.24
CA ASP A 5 18.87 0.04 -1.29
C ASP A 5 17.61 0.03 -0.41
N ASP A 6 17.24 1.19 0.16
CA ASP A 6 16.02 1.32 0.96
C ASP A 6 14.76 1.05 0.12
N SER A 7 14.73 1.54 -1.12
CA SER A 7 13.64 1.30 -2.06
C SER A 7 13.50 -0.20 -2.40
N MET A 8 14.62 -0.88 -2.67
CA MET A 8 14.63 -2.32 -2.94
C MET A 8 14.18 -3.13 -1.72
N GLN A 9 14.58 -2.76 -0.51
CA GLN A 9 14.13 -3.44 0.70
C GLN A 9 12.63 -3.27 0.92
N VAL A 10 12.09 -2.06 0.77
CA VAL A 10 10.65 -1.80 0.91
C VAL A 10 9.85 -2.56 -0.15
N LEU A 11 10.33 -2.62 -1.39
CA LEU A 11 9.69 -3.38 -2.46
C LEU A 11 9.69 -4.90 -2.18
N ALA A 12 10.79 -5.45 -1.66
CA ALA A 12 10.88 -6.87 -1.35
C ALA A 12 9.94 -7.28 -0.19
N GLU A 13 9.79 -6.43 0.82
CA GLU A 13 8.84 -6.68 1.91
C GLU A 13 7.39 -6.51 1.44
N LEU A 14 7.11 -5.57 0.53
CA LEU A 14 5.79 -5.44 -0.09
C LEU A 14 5.42 -6.68 -0.94
N GLU A 15 6.36 -7.25 -1.69
CA GLU A 15 6.13 -8.47 -2.48
C GLU A 15 5.83 -9.68 -1.58
N LYS A 16 6.51 -9.81 -0.43
CA LYS A 16 6.16 -10.83 0.57
C LYS A 16 4.75 -10.64 1.13
N ILE A 17 4.34 -9.40 1.38
CA ILE A 17 3.01 -9.09 1.91
C ILE A 17 1.95 -9.43 0.86
N ASP A 18 2.16 -9.09 -0.41
CA ASP A 18 1.23 -9.41 -1.51
C ASP A 18 0.99 -10.93 -1.61
N ASP A 19 2.08 -11.72 -1.62
CA ASP A 19 2.02 -13.19 -1.64
C ASP A 19 1.31 -13.80 -0.42
N ASP A 20 1.37 -13.14 0.74
CA ASP A 20 0.68 -13.59 1.95
C ASP A 20 -0.80 -13.21 1.94
N LEU A 21 -1.11 -11.97 1.53
CA LEU A 21 -2.48 -11.47 1.39
C LEU A 21 -3.28 -12.26 0.35
N ASP A 22 -2.65 -12.69 -0.75
CA ASP A 22 -3.27 -13.56 -1.74
C ASP A 22 -3.70 -14.91 -1.16
N LYS A 23 -2.92 -15.50 -0.25
CA LYS A 23 -3.32 -16.72 0.48
C LYS A 23 -4.51 -16.49 1.40
N HIS A 24 -4.64 -15.27 1.92
CA HIS A 24 -5.77 -14.84 2.72
C HIS A 24 -6.98 -14.40 1.88
N GLY A 25 -6.85 -14.37 0.54
CA GLY A 25 -7.90 -13.91 -0.38
C GLY A 25 -8.13 -12.40 -0.34
N ILE A 26 -7.12 -11.64 0.09
CA ILE A 26 -7.13 -10.18 0.15
C ILE A 26 -6.34 -9.66 -1.05
N SER A 27 -6.98 -8.96 -1.97
CA SER A 27 -6.29 -8.36 -3.11
C SER A 27 -5.56 -7.09 -2.68
N PHE A 28 -4.24 -7.07 -2.85
CA PHE A 28 -3.46 -5.85 -2.72
C PHE A 28 -3.57 -5.03 -4.02
N VAL A 29 -3.79 -3.72 -3.90
CA VAL A 29 -3.84 -2.80 -5.05
C VAL A 29 -2.87 -1.65 -4.84
N LYS A 30 -2.04 -1.39 -5.84
CA LYS A 30 -1.17 -0.20 -5.88
C LYS A 30 -1.88 0.90 -6.65
N ILE A 31 -1.99 2.08 -6.05
CA ILE A 31 -2.59 3.26 -6.65
C ILE A 31 -1.53 4.36 -6.67
N ASP A 32 -1.31 4.93 -7.85
CA ASP A 32 -0.45 6.10 -8.09
C ASP A 32 -1.27 7.38 -8.39
N ASP A 33 -2.59 7.34 -8.18
CA ASP A 33 -3.49 8.47 -8.43
C ASP A 33 -3.56 9.41 -7.21
N ASP A 34 -2.91 10.57 -7.33
CA ASP A 34 -2.94 11.64 -6.33
C ASP A 34 -4.36 12.16 -6.03
N LYS A 35 -5.29 12.08 -7.00
CA LYS A 35 -6.68 12.51 -6.76
C LYS A 35 -7.39 11.51 -5.87
N ALA A 36 -7.23 10.22 -6.16
CA ALA A 36 -7.78 9.16 -5.31
C ALA A 36 -7.24 9.28 -3.89
N ALA A 37 -5.92 9.49 -3.72
CA ALA A 37 -5.31 9.72 -2.41
C ALA A 37 -6.00 10.87 -1.65
N LYS A 38 -6.22 12.01 -2.30
CA LYS A 38 -6.93 13.16 -1.70
C LYS A 38 -8.40 12.87 -1.39
N ASP A 39 -9.12 12.17 -2.26
CA ASP A 39 -10.51 11.75 -2.02
C ASP A 39 -10.62 10.82 -0.79
N PHE A 40 -9.59 10.02 -0.52
CA PHE A 40 -9.51 9.17 0.68
C PHE A 40 -8.93 9.89 1.91
N GLY A 41 -8.53 11.16 1.81
CA GLY A 41 -7.92 11.91 2.91
C GLY A 41 -6.47 11.55 3.21
N ILE A 42 -5.76 11.02 2.21
CA ILE A 42 -4.33 10.69 2.30
C ILE A 42 -3.54 11.93 1.85
N ASP A 43 -2.99 12.66 2.82
CA ASP A 43 -2.16 13.84 2.56
C ASP A 43 -0.68 13.50 2.31
N SER A 44 -0.23 12.33 2.80
CA SER A 44 1.16 11.87 2.70
C SER A 44 1.22 10.45 2.16
N VAL A 45 2.04 10.23 1.15
CA VAL A 45 2.38 8.91 0.61
C VAL A 45 3.83 8.57 0.98
N PRO A 46 4.19 7.29 1.17
CA PRO A 46 3.35 6.09 1.04
C PRO A 46 2.37 5.93 2.21
N ALA A 47 1.12 5.53 1.91
CA ALA A 47 0.10 5.20 2.90
C ALA A 47 -0.55 3.88 2.55
N ILE A 48 -0.97 3.13 3.58
CA ILE A 48 -1.65 1.85 3.42
C ILE A 48 -3.11 2.02 3.81
N VAL A 49 -4.02 1.61 2.92
CA VAL A 49 -5.47 1.62 3.18
C VAL A 49 -6.00 0.21 3.12
N TYR A 50 -6.64 -0.24 4.20
CA TYR A 50 -7.32 -1.53 4.26
C TYR A 50 -8.82 -1.34 4.08
N PHE A 51 -9.41 -2.11 3.16
CA PHE A 51 -10.85 -2.10 2.93
C PHE A 51 -11.49 -3.35 3.55
N GLU A 52 -12.12 -3.20 4.71
CA GLU A 52 -12.90 -4.29 5.33
C GLU A 52 -14.38 -4.09 5.02
N LYS A 53 -15.02 -5.03 4.29
CA LYS A 53 -16.46 -4.94 3.96
C LYS A 53 -16.86 -3.58 3.35
N GLN A 54 -16.02 -3.05 2.45
CA GLN A 54 -16.16 -1.75 1.81
C GLN A 54 -15.92 -0.52 2.72
N ILE A 55 -15.40 -0.73 3.93
CA ILE A 55 -15.02 0.35 4.86
C ILE A 55 -13.52 0.62 4.73
N PRO A 56 -13.09 1.81 4.26
CA PRO A 56 -11.69 2.19 4.20
C PRO A 56 -11.14 2.51 5.59
N ASN A 57 -10.01 1.91 5.94
CA ASN A 57 -9.22 2.22 7.14
C ASN A 57 -7.81 2.60 6.70
N VAL A 58 -7.43 3.86 6.94
CA VAL A 58 -6.08 4.35 6.65
C VAL A 58 -5.15 3.99 7.82
N TYR A 59 -4.00 3.42 7.51
CA TYR A 59 -2.94 3.09 8.46
C TYR A 59 -1.84 4.15 8.33
N ASP A 60 -1.46 4.71 9.48
CA ASP A 60 -0.34 5.66 9.65
C ASP A 60 0.90 4.93 10.20
#